data_AF-A0A5C1ATW4-F1
#
_entry.id   AF-A0A5C1ATW4-F1
#
_cell.length_a   1.000
_cell.length_b   1.000
_cell.length_c   1.000
_cell.angle_alpha   90.00
_cell.angle_beta   90.00
_cell.angle_gamma   90.00
#
_symmetry.space_group_name_H-M   'P 1'
#
loop_
_entity.id
_entity.type
_entity.pdbx_description
1 polymer ?
#
loop_
_entity_poly.entity_id
_entity_poly.type
_entity_poly.pdbx_seq_one_letter_code
_entity_poly.pdbx_strand_id
1 'polypeptide(L)'
;MSNERSEPAVRPRRAVPFRGWLIAAGVVAVLTAVGVRLWYSPTVDPEPLKPVHAPDPTLLKHEGEIQARVATILTTPPALDEKSPHPVEGVPSNASPELSAFRIVEDHRVYDLRAWKPVGAGDGPHTAGVLMTRTMKLVKQAAADRIDFLTRTSGSDLAVRCDVPRSDAARVFVSQKKPVVSGREMTEHRLSVDVAGVPVGGAFDLSFRTTYWNSLQTPEEQWFGTIGYDGSTLLSMLILFPEFRPFKGGGLRTGPANGDLVPYDGTQLVFKGGAGAWMYWEVPGPKTGNIYRLDWKW
;
A
#
# COMPACT_ATOMS: atom_id res chain seq x y z
N MET A 1 8.28 83.69 38.09
CA MET A 1 8.08 82.96 36.82
C MET A 1 7.01 81.93 37.06
N SER A 2 5.80 82.25 36.62
CA SER A 2 4.56 81.53 36.94
C SER A 2 4.16 80.69 35.73
N ASN A 3 4.11 79.36 35.88
CA ASN A 3 3.73 78.43 34.83
C ASN A 3 2.22 78.16 34.91
N GLU A 4 1.45 78.76 33.99
CA GLU A 4 0.05 78.43 33.75
C GLU A 4 -0.05 77.03 33.12
N ARG A 5 -0.78 76.13 33.80
CA ARG A 5 -1.21 74.84 33.25
C ARG A 5 -2.49 75.07 32.44
N SER A 6 -2.42 74.82 31.14
CA SER A 6 -3.57 74.77 30.23
C SER A 6 -4.30 73.43 30.38
N GLU A 7 -5.59 73.49 30.72
CA GLU A 7 -6.49 72.32 30.70
C GLU A 7 -6.79 71.87 29.27
N PRO A 8 -6.77 70.56 28.97
CA PRO A 8 -7.13 70.04 27.65
C PRO A 8 -8.65 70.06 27.44
N ALA A 9 -9.06 70.67 26.32
CA ALA A 9 -10.46 70.75 25.90
C ALA A 9 -11.07 69.35 25.69
N VAL A 10 -12.11 69.04 26.47
CA VAL A 10 -12.94 67.83 26.34
C VAL A 10 -13.71 67.91 25.01
N ARG A 11 -13.31 67.08 24.05
CA ARG A 11 -14.04 66.95 22.77
C ARG A 11 -15.40 66.27 23.00
N PRO A 12 -16.50 66.81 22.43
CA PRO A 12 -17.81 66.20 22.55
C PRO A 12 -17.82 64.82 21.87
N ARG A 13 -18.30 63.80 22.60
CA ARG A 13 -18.55 62.46 22.07
C ARG A 13 -19.59 62.58 20.94
N ARG A 14 -19.16 62.38 19.69
CA ARG A 14 -20.07 62.26 18.55
C ARG A 14 -21.00 61.08 18.80
N ALA A 15 -22.28 61.37 19.01
CA ALA A 15 -23.32 60.35 19.05
C ALA A 15 -23.31 59.61 17.71
N VAL A 16 -22.95 58.33 17.74
CA VAL A 16 -23.04 57.47 16.56
C VAL A 16 -24.52 57.40 16.18
N PRO A 17 -24.90 57.75 14.94
CA PRO A 17 -26.30 57.83 14.56
C PRO A 17 -26.92 56.42 14.67
N PHE A 18 -27.94 56.29 15.52
CA PHE A 18 -28.71 55.08 15.80
C PHE A 18 -29.15 54.31 14.52
N ARG A 19 -29.34 55.04 13.42
CA ARG A 19 -29.65 54.47 12.09
C ARG A 19 -28.55 53.55 11.53
N GLY A 20 -27.28 53.84 11.81
CA GLY A 20 -26.15 53.00 11.36
C GLY A 20 -26.15 51.62 12.03
N TRP A 21 -26.54 51.57 13.31
CA TRP A 21 -26.62 50.32 14.07
C TRP A 21 -27.76 49.42 13.59
N LEU A 22 -28.91 49.98 13.22
CA LEU A 22 -30.03 49.21 12.68
C LEU A 22 -29.68 48.56 11.33
N ILE A 23 -28.95 49.27 10.46
CA ILE A 23 -28.51 48.72 9.16
C ILE A 23 -27.50 47.60 9.38
N ALA A 24 -26.51 47.79 10.26
CA ALA A 24 -25.51 46.77 10.56
C ALA A 24 -26.14 45.50 11.16
N ALA A 25 -27.09 45.65 12.09
CA ALA A 25 -27.81 44.52 12.68
C ALA A 25 -28.63 43.75 11.64
N GLY A 26 -29.28 44.45 10.70
CA GLY A 26 -30.01 43.82 9.60
C GLY A 26 -29.12 42.98 8.68
N VAL A 27 -27.93 43.49 8.33
CA VAL A 27 -26.97 42.75 7.48
C VAL A 27 -26.46 41.48 8.17
N VAL A 28 -26.11 41.57 9.46
CA VAL A 28 -25.65 40.40 10.23
C VAL A 28 -26.74 39.34 10.34
N ALA A 29 -28.00 39.73 10.56
CA ALA A 29 -29.12 38.79 10.63
C ALA A 29 -29.33 38.05 9.30
N VAL A 30 -29.23 38.76 8.16
CA VAL A 30 -29.36 38.15 6.82
C VAL A 30 -28.20 37.18 6.54
N LEU A 31 -26.96 37.57 6.83
CA LEU A 31 -25.80 36.69 6.62
C LEU A 31 -25.84 35.46 7.52
N THR A 32 -26.32 35.60 8.76
CA THR A 32 -26.50 34.48 9.68
C THR A 32 -27.59 33.53 9.17
N ALA A 33 -28.72 34.06 8.70
CA ALA A 33 -29.79 33.24 8.13
C ALA A 33 -29.35 32.49 6.86
N VAL A 34 -28.56 33.13 6.00
CA VAL A 34 -27.97 32.50 4.80
C VAL A 34 -26.94 31.44 5.20
N GLY A 35 -26.05 31.73 6.15
CA GLY A 35 -25.07 30.77 6.65
C GLY A 35 -25.72 29.55 7.29
N VAL A 36 -26.74 29.74 8.14
CA VAL A 36 -27.54 28.66 8.73
C VAL A 36 -28.25 27.87 7.64
N ARG A 37 -28.85 28.51 6.63
CA ARG A 37 -29.52 27.81 5.53
C ARG A 37 -28.55 27.04 4.64
N LEU A 38 -27.33 27.52 4.43
CA LEU A 38 -26.31 26.79 3.68
C LEU A 38 -25.74 25.62 4.51
N TRP A 39 -25.64 25.79 5.83
CA TRP A 39 -25.16 24.75 6.75
C TRP A 39 -26.20 23.67 7.05
N TYR A 40 -27.48 24.05 7.09
CA TYR A 40 -28.64 23.19 7.34
C TYR A 40 -29.48 22.93 6.10
N SER A 41 -29.00 23.28 4.90
CA SER A 41 -29.56 22.64 3.70
C SER A 41 -29.31 21.16 3.92
N PRO A 42 -30.36 20.34 4.14
CA PRO A 42 -30.15 18.91 4.19
C PRO A 42 -29.42 18.59 2.90
N THR A 43 -28.23 18.00 3.01
CA THR A 43 -27.66 17.28 1.89
C THR A 43 -28.77 16.32 1.51
N VAL A 44 -29.53 16.67 0.46
CA VAL A 44 -30.42 15.73 -0.19
C VAL A 44 -29.44 14.69 -0.66
N ASP A 45 -29.31 13.61 0.11
CA ASP A 45 -28.46 12.50 -0.24
C ASP A 45 -28.88 12.16 -1.67
N PRO A 46 -28.00 12.37 -2.66
CA PRO A 46 -28.38 12.19 -4.05
C PRO A 46 -28.98 10.80 -4.13
N GLU A 47 -30.22 10.72 -4.62
CA GLU A 47 -30.94 9.46 -4.69
C GLU A 47 -29.99 8.44 -5.33
N PRO A 48 -29.65 7.34 -4.63
CA PRO A 48 -28.58 6.46 -5.06
C PRO A 48 -28.93 6.01 -6.47
N LEU A 49 -28.09 6.41 -7.43
CA LEU A 49 -28.30 6.10 -8.83
C LEU A 49 -28.51 4.59 -8.93
N LYS A 50 -29.74 4.20 -9.31
CA LYS A 50 -30.02 2.79 -9.55
C LYS A 50 -29.08 2.34 -10.67
N PRO A 51 -28.26 1.30 -10.45
CA PRO A 51 -27.36 0.83 -11.49
C PRO A 51 -28.20 0.47 -12.73
N VAL A 52 -27.86 1.09 -13.86
CA VAL A 52 -28.60 0.98 -15.13
C VAL A 52 -28.54 -0.45 -15.68
N HIS A 53 -27.55 -1.24 -15.25
CA HIS A 53 -27.38 -2.64 -15.62
C HIS A 53 -27.17 -3.49 -14.38
N ALA A 54 -27.73 -4.71 -14.39
CA ALA A 54 -27.38 -5.72 -13.41
C ALA A 54 -25.86 -5.98 -13.48
N PRO A 55 -25.18 -6.14 -12.34
CA PRO A 55 -23.75 -6.43 -12.33
C PRO A 55 -23.45 -7.74 -13.08
N ASP A 56 -22.32 -7.78 -13.78
CA ASP A 56 -21.86 -8.94 -14.53
C ASP A 56 -21.75 -10.16 -13.59
N PRO A 57 -22.44 -11.29 -13.88
CA PRO A 57 -22.38 -12.50 -13.06
C PRO A 57 -20.96 -13.03 -12.83
N THR A 58 -20.04 -12.82 -13.78
CA THR A 58 -18.65 -13.24 -13.64
C THR A 58 -17.91 -12.41 -12.61
N LEU A 59 -18.15 -11.09 -12.58
CA LEU A 59 -17.59 -10.18 -11.57
C LEU A 59 -18.14 -10.48 -10.18
N LEU A 60 -19.44 -10.78 -10.05
CA LEU A 60 -20.04 -11.16 -8.77
C LEU A 60 -19.44 -12.45 -8.22
N LYS A 61 -19.26 -13.45 -9.09
CA LYS A 61 -18.61 -14.71 -8.70
C LYS A 61 -17.18 -14.45 -8.23
N HIS A 62 -16.41 -13.67 -8.98
CA HIS A 62 -15.03 -13.34 -8.65
C HIS A 62 -14.93 -12.56 -7.34
N GLU A 63 -15.80 -11.57 -7.12
CA GLU A 63 -15.89 -10.85 -5.85
C GLU A 63 -16.17 -11.82 -4.68
N GLY A 64 -17.10 -12.76 -4.86
CA GLY A 64 -17.39 -13.80 -3.86
C GLY A 64 -16.19 -14.69 -3.54
N GLU A 65 -15.37 -15.04 -4.54
CA GLU A 65 -14.12 -15.80 -4.35
C GLU A 65 -13.09 -14.99 -3.55
N ILE A 66 -12.95 -13.69 -3.83
CA ILE A 66 -12.07 -12.79 -3.07
C ILE A 66 -12.57 -12.63 -1.63
N GLN A 67 -13.88 -12.46 -1.42
CA GLN A 67 -14.47 -12.37 -0.09
C GLN A 67 -14.23 -13.66 0.72
N ALA A 68 -14.41 -14.84 0.12
CA ALA A 68 -14.15 -16.12 0.78
C ALA A 68 -12.66 -16.28 1.16
N ARG A 69 -11.74 -15.85 0.27
CA ARG A 69 -10.31 -15.84 0.55
C ARG A 69 -9.97 -14.91 1.71
N VAL A 70 -10.52 -13.69 1.72
CA VAL A 70 -10.33 -12.74 2.82
C VAL A 70 -10.87 -13.32 4.12
N ALA A 71 -12.08 -13.87 4.12
CA ALA A 71 -12.67 -14.48 5.31
C ALA A 71 -11.76 -15.58 5.88
N THR A 72 -11.18 -16.43 5.02
CA THR A 72 -10.22 -17.47 5.43
C THR A 72 -8.99 -16.86 6.10
N ILE A 73 -8.36 -15.85 5.48
CA ILE A 73 -7.17 -15.18 6.05
C ILE A 73 -7.50 -14.54 7.40
N LEU A 74 -8.68 -13.94 7.53
CA LEU A 74 -9.11 -13.27 8.76
C LEU A 74 -9.31 -14.22 9.94
N THR A 75 -9.50 -15.52 9.72
CA THR A 75 -9.68 -16.51 10.81
C THR A 75 -8.43 -16.72 11.67
N THR A 76 -7.25 -16.40 11.16
CA THR A 76 -5.97 -16.59 11.85
C THR A 76 -5.17 -15.29 11.89
N PRO A 77 -4.52 -14.94 13.02
CA PRO A 77 -3.53 -13.87 13.04
C PRO A 77 -2.38 -14.12 12.06
N PRO A 78 -1.72 -13.07 11.53
CA PRO A 78 -0.56 -13.26 10.66
C PRO A 78 0.57 -13.97 11.42
N ALA A 79 1.06 -15.07 10.88
CA ALA A 79 2.21 -15.81 11.41
C ALA A 79 3.52 -15.15 10.94
N LEU A 80 4.02 -14.21 11.75
CA LEU A 80 5.24 -13.45 11.47
C LEU A 80 6.50 -14.27 11.80
N ASP A 81 7.49 -14.19 10.94
CA ASP A 81 8.81 -14.77 11.17
C ASP A 81 9.76 -13.70 11.70
N GLU A 82 10.29 -13.88 12.92
CA GLU A 82 11.38 -13.02 13.42
C GLU A 82 12.72 -13.32 12.73
N LYS A 83 12.90 -14.57 12.27
CA LYS A 83 14.10 -15.04 11.58
C LYS A 83 13.69 -15.93 10.42
N SER A 84 14.45 -15.88 9.33
CA SER A 84 14.28 -16.82 8.22
C SER A 84 14.46 -18.27 8.74
N PRO A 85 13.53 -19.19 8.46
CA PRO A 85 13.68 -20.60 8.85
C PRO A 85 14.70 -21.36 8.00
N HIS A 86 15.13 -20.74 6.88
CA HIS A 86 16.10 -21.30 5.95
C HIS A 86 17.53 -20.94 6.35
N PRO A 87 18.54 -21.73 5.95
CA PRO A 87 19.94 -21.34 6.12
C PRO A 87 20.20 -19.94 5.56
N VAL A 88 20.79 -19.09 6.40
CA VAL A 88 21.11 -17.71 6.07
C VAL A 88 22.62 -17.56 5.83
N GLU A 89 22.99 -17.04 4.68
CA GLU A 89 24.39 -16.80 4.29
C GLU A 89 24.64 -15.32 4.01
N GLY A 90 25.65 -14.74 4.66
CA GLY A 90 26.07 -13.37 4.39
C GLY A 90 26.89 -13.28 3.10
N VAL A 91 26.54 -12.37 2.20
CA VAL A 91 27.28 -12.11 0.94
C VAL A 91 27.69 -10.64 0.85
N PRO A 92 28.79 -10.28 0.15
CA PRO A 92 29.21 -8.89 0.04
C PRO A 92 28.15 -7.97 -0.59
N SER A 93 27.43 -8.48 -1.58
CA SER A 93 26.26 -7.86 -2.23
C SER A 93 25.45 -8.97 -2.89
N ASN A 94 24.12 -8.85 -2.94
CA ASN A 94 23.35 -9.73 -3.81
C ASN A 94 23.51 -9.31 -5.28
N ALA A 95 23.47 -10.30 -6.17
CA ALA A 95 23.29 -10.06 -7.59
C ALA A 95 21.81 -9.83 -7.91
N SER A 96 21.54 -9.06 -8.96
CA SER A 96 20.20 -9.00 -9.55
C SER A 96 19.77 -10.41 -10.00
N PRO A 97 18.57 -10.88 -9.65
CA PRO A 97 18.08 -12.18 -10.09
C PRO A 97 18.01 -12.25 -11.61
N GLU A 98 18.56 -13.33 -12.15
CA GLU A 98 18.40 -13.69 -13.56
C GLU A 98 17.14 -14.53 -13.70
N LEU A 99 16.13 -13.98 -14.38
CA LEU A 99 14.82 -14.62 -14.56
C LEU A 99 14.58 -15.11 -15.99
N SER A 100 15.53 -14.94 -16.92
CA SER A 100 15.37 -15.34 -18.32
C SER A 100 15.10 -16.84 -18.55
N ALA A 101 15.43 -17.70 -17.58
CA ALA A 101 15.10 -19.12 -17.63
C ALA A 101 13.65 -19.44 -17.23
N PHE A 102 12.84 -18.45 -16.85
CA PHE A 102 11.50 -18.63 -16.32
C PHE A 102 10.51 -17.63 -16.92
N ARG A 103 9.33 -18.11 -17.30
CA ARG A 103 8.17 -17.26 -17.59
C ARG A 103 7.25 -17.22 -16.39
N ILE A 104 7.00 -16.02 -15.88
CA ILE A 104 6.05 -15.78 -14.78
C ILE A 104 4.68 -15.55 -15.41
N VAL A 105 3.78 -16.51 -15.26
CA VAL A 105 2.44 -16.46 -15.84
C VAL A 105 1.52 -15.63 -14.95
N GLU A 106 1.47 -15.94 -13.65
CA GLU A 106 0.65 -15.23 -12.67
C GLU A 106 1.51 -14.81 -11.46
N ASP A 107 1.28 -13.63 -10.91
CA ASP A 107 1.89 -13.14 -9.65
C ASP A 107 0.79 -12.61 -8.71
N HIS A 108 0.53 -13.36 -7.64
CA HIS A 108 -0.45 -13.02 -6.62
C HIS A 108 0.24 -12.64 -5.33
N ARG A 109 -0.11 -11.47 -4.78
CA ARG A 109 0.44 -10.99 -3.52
C ARG A 109 -0.65 -10.73 -2.51
N VAL A 110 -0.42 -11.14 -1.27
CA VAL A 110 -1.24 -10.81 -0.11
C VAL A 110 -0.34 -10.11 0.89
N TYR A 111 -0.63 -8.85 1.21
CA TYR A 111 0.01 -8.12 2.30
C TYR A 111 -0.93 -8.05 3.47
N ASP A 112 -0.57 -8.69 4.57
CA ASP A 112 -1.30 -8.63 5.83
C ASP A 112 -0.59 -7.65 6.76
N LEU A 113 -1.22 -6.48 6.92
CA LEU A 113 -0.74 -5.40 7.79
C LEU A 113 -1.36 -5.51 9.19
N ARG A 114 -2.18 -6.51 9.51
CA ARG A 114 -2.96 -6.52 10.78
C ARG A 114 -2.09 -6.51 12.04
N ALA A 115 -0.84 -6.96 11.94
CA ALA A 115 0.14 -6.90 13.04
C ALA A 115 1.06 -5.66 12.99
N TRP A 116 0.85 -4.75 12.04
CA TRP A 116 1.55 -3.49 11.97
C TRP A 116 1.11 -2.57 13.12
N LYS A 117 2.06 -1.81 13.68
CA LYS A 117 1.82 -0.76 14.68
C LYS A 117 2.86 0.35 14.56
N PRO A 118 2.62 1.55 15.10
CA PRO A 118 3.65 2.58 15.19
C PRO A 118 4.84 2.10 16.01
N VAL A 119 6.05 2.41 15.55
CA VAL A 119 7.31 2.11 16.25
C VAL A 119 7.80 3.38 16.96
N GLY A 120 7.90 3.32 18.29
CA GLY A 120 8.39 4.39 19.15
C GLY A 120 9.89 4.35 19.40
N ALA A 121 10.39 5.38 20.08
CA ALA A 121 11.77 5.40 20.55
C ALA A 121 11.99 4.33 21.63
N GLY A 122 12.98 3.46 21.43
CA GLY A 122 13.31 2.36 22.34
C GLY A 122 12.63 1.03 22.02
N ASP A 123 11.74 1.00 21.03
CA ASP A 123 11.16 -0.24 20.53
C ASP A 123 12.22 -1.13 19.86
N GLY A 124 12.03 -2.45 19.95
CA GLY A 124 12.95 -3.43 19.39
C GLY A 124 12.92 -3.50 17.86
N PRO A 125 13.87 -4.24 17.25
CA PRO A 125 13.96 -4.37 15.79
C PRO A 125 12.78 -5.13 15.16
N HIS A 126 11.97 -5.86 15.94
CA HIS A 126 10.83 -6.65 15.46
C HIS A 126 9.52 -6.21 16.14
N THR A 127 9.20 -4.92 16.05
CA THR A 127 8.05 -4.34 16.76
C THR A 127 6.80 -4.30 15.88
N ALA A 128 6.91 -3.83 14.64
CA ALA A 128 5.79 -3.71 13.71
C ALA A 128 5.99 -4.65 12.53
N GLY A 129 5.16 -5.69 12.42
CA GLY A 129 5.30 -6.71 11.39
C GLY A 129 4.31 -6.53 10.25
N VAL A 130 4.79 -6.73 9.02
CA VAL A 130 3.96 -6.87 7.82
C VAL A 130 4.29 -8.20 7.16
N LEU A 131 3.27 -9.01 6.87
CA LEU A 131 3.46 -10.29 6.20
C LEU A 131 3.05 -10.18 4.73
N MET A 132 3.99 -10.37 3.81
CA MET A 132 3.66 -10.66 2.42
C MET A 132 3.64 -12.17 2.20
N THR A 133 2.58 -12.68 1.60
CA THR A 133 2.56 -13.99 0.93
C THR A 133 2.53 -13.75 -0.57
N ARG A 134 3.51 -14.29 -1.29
CA ARG A 134 3.58 -14.22 -2.75
C ARG A 134 3.45 -15.62 -3.32
N THR A 135 2.48 -15.80 -4.21
CA THR A 135 2.27 -17.05 -4.95
C THR A 135 2.35 -16.76 -6.42
N MET A 136 3.14 -17.54 -7.14
CA MET A 136 3.43 -17.34 -8.55
C MET A 136 3.21 -18.66 -9.29
N LYS A 137 2.64 -18.56 -10.49
CA LYS A 137 2.63 -19.67 -11.46
C LYS A 137 3.72 -19.41 -12.49
N LEU A 138 4.63 -20.36 -12.65
CA LEU A 138 5.79 -20.22 -13.53
C LEU A 138 5.85 -21.35 -14.55
N VAL A 139 6.56 -21.10 -15.65
CA VAL A 139 7.02 -22.13 -16.60
C VAL A 139 8.52 -22.02 -16.74
N LYS A 140 9.25 -23.13 -16.56
CA LYS A 140 10.70 -23.18 -16.77
C LYS A 140 11.00 -23.22 -18.27
N GLN A 141 11.67 -22.21 -18.82
CA GLN A 141 11.94 -22.07 -20.25
C GLN A 141 13.33 -22.56 -20.66
N ALA A 142 14.28 -22.57 -19.73
CA ALA A 142 15.64 -23.03 -19.97
C ALA A 142 16.17 -23.86 -18.78
N ALA A 143 17.29 -24.55 -19.00
CA ALA A 143 17.97 -25.27 -17.93
C ALA A 143 18.44 -24.28 -16.85
N ALA A 144 18.00 -24.51 -15.61
CA ALA A 144 18.38 -23.74 -14.45
C ALA A 144 18.17 -24.60 -13.20
N ASP A 145 19.12 -24.59 -12.28
CA ASP A 145 19.00 -25.35 -11.03
C ASP A 145 18.31 -24.53 -9.94
N ARG A 146 18.29 -23.20 -10.09
CA ARG A 146 17.77 -22.28 -9.08
C ARG A 146 17.00 -21.13 -9.71
N ILE A 147 16.08 -20.59 -8.92
CA ILE A 147 15.43 -19.30 -9.16
C ILE A 147 15.63 -18.41 -7.93
N ASP A 148 15.97 -17.15 -8.18
CA ASP A 148 16.26 -16.18 -7.13
C ASP A 148 15.20 -15.07 -7.08
N PHE A 149 14.87 -14.59 -5.88
CA PHE A 149 14.01 -13.42 -5.67
C PHE A 149 14.62 -12.48 -4.64
N LEU A 150 14.70 -11.20 -5.00
CA LEU A 150 15.08 -10.15 -4.07
C LEU A 150 13.85 -9.59 -3.36
N THR A 151 13.99 -9.39 -2.06
CA THR A 151 13.07 -8.59 -1.27
C THR A 151 13.84 -7.52 -0.51
N ARG A 152 13.24 -6.34 -0.40
CA ARG A 152 13.87 -5.13 0.14
C ARG A 152 12.94 -4.40 1.07
N THR A 153 13.51 -3.73 2.06
CA THR A 153 12.75 -2.85 2.94
C THR A 153 13.60 -1.71 3.48
N SER A 154 12.97 -0.57 3.74
CA SER A 154 13.52 0.52 4.55
C SER A 154 13.38 0.26 6.06
N GLY A 155 12.62 -0.78 6.44
CA GLY A 155 12.49 -1.23 7.81
C GLY A 155 13.79 -1.80 8.39
N SER A 156 13.72 -2.21 9.66
CA SER A 156 14.88 -2.72 10.40
C SER A 156 15.38 -4.07 9.91
N ASP A 157 14.48 -4.96 9.50
CA ASP A 157 14.82 -6.36 9.20
C ASP A 157 13.83 -7.05 8.25
N LEU A 158 14.24 -8.21 7.73
CA LEU A 158 13.48 -9.10 6.85
C LEU A 158 13.61 -10.55 7.31
N ALA A 159 12.51 -11.29 7.31
CA ALA A 159 12.56 -12.76 7.37
C ALA A 159 11.90 -13.33 6.12
N VAL A 160 12.58 -14.26 5.44
CA VAL A 160 12.10 -14.82 4.17
C VAL A 160 11.97 -16.32 4.29
N ARG A 161 10.81 -16.84 3.87
CA ARG A 161 10.46 -18.25 3.93
C ARG A 161 9.92 -18.71 2.59
N CYS A 162 10.61 -19.63 1.91
CA CYS A 162 9.98 -20.46 0.88
C CYS A 162 9.01 -21.45 1.52
N ASP A 163 7.80 -21.57 0.98
CA ASP A 163 6.81 -22.59 1.33
C ASP A 163 6.82 -23.73 0.30
N VAL A 164 6.79 -23.41 -1.00
CA VAL A 164 6.92 -24.36 -2.12
C VAL A 164 7.61 -23.72 -3.33
N PRO A 165 8.27 -24.48 -4.23
CA PRO A 165 8.60 -25.90 -4.09
C PRO A 165 9.82 -26.11 -3.17
N ARG A 166 9.97 -27.33 -2.65
CA ARG A 166 11.16 -27.80 -1.92
C ARG A 166 11.71 -26.80 -0.89
N SER A 167 10.87 -26.43 0.08
CA SER A 167 11.24 -25.50 1.14
C SER A 167 12.45 -25.96 1.95
N ASP A 168 12.70 -27.27 2.04
CA ASP A 168 13.87 -27.89 2.66
C ASP A 168 15.20 -27.55 1.95
N ALA A 169 15.15 -27.22 0.66
CA ALA A 169 16.32 -26.89 -0.16
C ALA A 169 16.52 -25.38 -0.35
N ALA A 170 15.62 -24.55 0.17
CA ALA A 170 15.69 -23.10 0.02
C ALA A 170 16.82 -22.49 0.86
N ARG A 171 17.38 -21.37 0.38
CA ARG A 171 18.43 -20.61 1.08
C ARG A 171 18.14 -19.13 1.03
N VAL A 172 18.60 -18.40 2.03
CA VAL A 172 18.50 -16.94 2.08
C VAL A 172 19.90 -16.35 2.10
N PHE A 173 20.16 -15.41 1.20
CA PHE A 173 21.40 -14.63 1.19
C PHE A 173 21.12 -13.21 1.68
N VAL A 174 21.93 -12.71 2.60
CA VAL A 174 21.80 -11.36 3.16
C VAL A 174 22.95 -10.51 2.69
N SER A 175 22.64 -9.37 2.09
CA SER A 175 23.68 -8.44 1.66
C SER A 175 24.34 -7.76 2.85
N GLN A 176 25.67 -7.83 2.93
CA GLN A 176 26.46 -7.08 3.92
C GLN A 176 26.49 -5.58 3.60
N LYS A 177 26.27 -5.20 2.33
CA LYS A 177 26.12 -3.81 1.90
C LYS A 177 24.64 -3.48 1.70
N LYS A 178 24.15 -2.43 2.33
CA LYS A 178 22.79 -1.95 2.09
C LYS A 178 22.74 -1.24 0.73
N PRO A 179 21.98 -1.75 -0.27
CA PRO A 179 21.78 -1.02 -1.51
C PRO A 179 21.03 0.29 -1.24
N VAL A 180 21.36 1.33 -2.00
CA VAL A 180 20.65 2.62 -1.96
C VAL A 180 19.62 2.63 -3.08
N VAL A 181 18.33 2.74 -2.73
CA VAL A 181 17.22 2.84 -3.66
C VAL A 181 16.50 4.16 -3.43
N SER A 182 16.46 5.02 -4.45
CA SER A 182 15.87 6.36 -4.36
C SER A 182 16.42 7.19 -3.19
N GLY A 183 17.74 7.11 -2.96
CA GLY A 183 18.43 7.84 -1.90
C GLY A 183 18.28 7.27 -0.49
N ARG A 184 17.63 6.11 -0.32
CA ARG A 184 17.46 5.44 0.98
C ARG A 184 18.20 4.11 1.00
N GLU A 185 18.96 3.85 2.06
CA GLU A 185 19.54 2.53 2.32
C GLU A 185 18.42 1.52 2.60
N MET A 186 18.54 0.33 2.01
CA MET A 186 17.57 -0.75 2.17
C MET A 186 18.24 -1.98 2.77
N THR A 187 17.53 -2.68 3.65
CA THR A 187 17.85 -4.07 3.99
C THR A 187 17.39 -4.96 2.84
N GLU A 188 18.24 -5.87 2.38
CA GLU A 188 17.99 -6.70 1.20
C GLU A 188 18.34 -8.17 1.44
N HIS A 189 17.34 -9.03 1.27
CA HIS A 189 17.47 -10.48 1.32
C HIS A 189 17.19 -11.08 -0.06
N ARG A 190 17.96 -12.09 -0.45
CA ARG A 190 17.74 -12.89 -1.65
C ARG A 190 17.30 -14.29 -1.25
N LEU A 191 16.08 -14.67 -1.62
CA LEU A 191 15.64 -16.06 -1.57
C LEU A 191 16.17 -16.79 -2.80
N SER A 192 16.77 -17.96 -2.60
CA SER A 192 17.18 -18.87 -3.68
C SER A 192 16.50 -20.21 -3.48
N VAL A 193 15.78 -20.68 -4.50
CA VAL A 193 14.97 -21.90 -4.45
C VAL A 193 15.48 -22.89 -5.48
N ASP A 194 15.68 -24.15 -5.07
CA ASP A 194 16.06 -25.25 -5.96
C ASP A 194 14.88 -25.64 -6.85
N VAL A 195 15.11 -25.55 -8.15
CA VAL A 195 14.17 -25.93 -9.22
C VAL A 195 14.81 -26.89 -10.22
N ALA A 196 15.90 -27.56 -9.87
CA ALA A 196 16.59 -28.51 -10.73
C ALA A 196 15.66 -29.67 -11.15
N GLY A 197 14.79 -30.11 -10.23
CA GLY A 197 13.81 -31.17 -10.48
C GLY A 197 12.63 -30.78 -11.39
N VAL A 198 12.47 -29.50 -11.73
CA VAL A 198 11.44 -29.05 -12.68
C VAL A 198 11.97 -29.23 -14.11
N PRO A 199 11.28 -29.96 -15.00
CA PRO A 199 11.71 -30.11 -16.38
C PRO A 199 11.54 -28.80 -17.16
N VAL A 200 12.36 -28.59 -18.19
CA VAL A 200 12.15 -27.50 -19.15
C VAL A 200 10.81 -27.70 -19.86
N GLY A 201 10.03 -26.62 -19.98
CA GLY A 201 8.63 -26.62 -20.40
C GLY A 201 7.64 -26.91 -19.27
N GLY A 202 8.11 -27.38 -18.11
CA GLY A 202 7.28 -27.69 -16.95
C GLY A 202 6.72 -26.45 -16.27
N ALA A 203 5.42 -26.49 -15.96
CA ALA A 203 4.77 -25.51 -15.09
C ALA A 203 4.94 -25.90 -13.62
N PHE A 204 5.09 -24.91 -12.75
CA PHE A 204 5.16 -25.13 -11.31
C PHE A 204 4.69 -23.88 -10.54
N ASP A 205 4.25 -24.11 -9.31
CA ASP A 205 3.91 -23.06 -8.37
C ASP A 205 5.11 -22.76 -7.48
N LEU A 206 5.35 -21.48 -7.23
CA LEU A 206 6.26 -20.99 -6.22
C LEU A 206 5.45 -20.17 -5.21
N SER A 207 5.54 -20.50 -3.94
CA SER A 207 4.96 -19.73 -2.86
C SER A 207 6.01 -19.44 -1.81
N PHE A 208 6.12 -18.17 -1.43
CA PHE A 208 7.01 -17.75 -0.36
C PHE A 208 6.41 -16.58 0.41
N ARG A 209 6.89 -16.44 1.64
CA ARG A 209 6.53 -15.37 2.57
C ARG A 209 7.70 -14.47 2.87
N THR A 210 7.40 -13.20 3.11
CA THR A 210 8.35 -12.24 3.64
C THR A 210 7.70 -11.50 4.80
N THR A 211 8.34 -11.53 5.96
CA THR A 211 8.02 -10.65 7.07
C THR A 211 8.90 -9.41 6.98
N TYR A 212 8.28 -8.24 6.89
CA TYR A 212 8.94 -6.95 6.93
C TYR A 212 8.80 -6.39 8.34
N TRP A 213 9.93 -6.08 8.97
CA TRP A 213 9.93 -5.53 10.32
C TRP A 213 10.21 -4.03 10.32
N ASN A 214 9.39 -3.30 11.08
CA ASN A 214 9.44 -1.85 11.28
C ASN A 214 9.43 -1.04 9.95
N SER A 215 8.73 -1.54 8.92
CA SER A 215 8.50 -0.83 7.66
C SER A 215 7.19 -0.02 7.70
N LEU A 216 6.94 0.78 6.67
CA LEU A 216 5.71 1.57 6.48
C LEU A 216 5.42 2.56 7.62
N GLN A 217 6.47 3.09 8.24
CA GLN A 217 6.35 4.00 9.38
C GLN A 217 6.08 5.44 8.93
N THR A 218 6.44 5.81 7.70
CA THR A 218 6.21 7.16 7.16
C THR A 218 5.22 7.16 5.99
N PRO A 219 4.54 8.29 5.70
CA PRO A 219 3.64 8.40 4.55
C PRO A 219 4.29 8.03 3.20
N GLU A 220 5.57 8.33 3.03
CA GLU A 220 6.31 8.03 1.79
C GLU A 220 6.55 6.54 1.59
N GLU A 221 6.40 5.74 2.65
CA GLU A 221 6.53 4.29 2.63
C GLU A 221 5.18 3.58 2.42
N GLN A 222 4.04 4.28 2.44
CA GLN A 222 2.69 3.69 2.32
C GLN A 222 2.36 3.27 0.88
N TRP A 223 3.16 2.36 0.34
CA TRP A 223 2.96 1.77 -0.97
C TRP A 223 3.57 0.38 -1.07
N PHE A 224 3.02 -0.44 -1.96
CA PHE A 224 3.64 -1.69 -2.38
C PHE A 224 3.75 -1.73 -3.90
N GLY A 225 4.88 -2.24 -4.37
CA GLY A 225 5.22 -2.29 -5.78
C GLY A 225 5.51 -3.71 -6.26
N THR A 226 5.22 -3.94 -7.52
CA THR A 226 5.59 -5.14 -8.28
C THR A 226 5.94 -4.74 -9.70
N ILE A 227 6.56 -5.63 -10.47
CA ILE A 227 6.88 -5.40 -11.88
C ILE A 227 6.02 -6.30 -12.76
N GLY A 228 5.65 -5.82 -13.94
CA GLY A 228 5.07 -6.64 -14.99
C GLY A 228 6.16 -7.50 -15.64
N TYR A 229 5.82 -8.76 -15.91
CA TYR A 229 6.71 -9.73 -16.53
C TYR A 229 6.22 -10.07 -17.93
N ASP A 230 7.17 -10.45 -18.80
CA ASP A 230 6.83 -10.85 -20.16
C ASP A 230 5.96 -12.09 -20.19
N GLY A 231 4.88 -12.02 -20.98
CA GLY A 231 3.87 -13.08 -21.06
C GLY A 231 3.07 -13.33 -19.79
N SER A 232 3.13 -12.45 -18.78
CA SER A 232 2.28 -12.56 -17.60
C SER A 232 0.83 -12.26 -17.97
N THR A 233 -0.08 -13.11 -17.54
CA THR A 233 -1.52 -12.99 -17.79
C THR A 233 -2.22 -12.21 -16.68
N LEU A 234 -1.68 -12.26 -15.46
CA LEU A 234 -2.33 -11.70 -14.28
C LEU A 234 -1.33 -11.26 -13.23
N LEU A 235 -1.57 -10.05 -12.71
CA LEU A 235 -0.97 -9.55 -11.50
C LEU A 235 -2.07 -9.16 -10.53
N SER A 236 -2.01 -9.63 -9.28
CA SER A 236 -2.99 -9.27 -8.25
C SER A 236 -2.33 -8.92 -6.93
N MET A 237 -2.98 -8.02 -6.18
CA MET A 237 -2.59 -7.70 -4.82
C MET A 237 -3.81 -7.58 -3.91
N LEU A 238 -3.80 -8.30 -2.80
CA LEU A 238 -4.69 -8.13 -1.67
C LEU A 238 -3.92 -7.47 -0.54
N ILE A 239 -4.49 -6.42 0.06
CA ILE A 239 -3.95 -5.78 1.26
C ILE A 239 -5.00 -5.85 2.36
N LEU A 240 -4.66 -6.41 3.52
CA LEU A 240 -5.47 -6.37 4.73
C LEU A 240 -4.90 -5.31 5.68
N PHE A 241 -5.72 -4.35 6.10
CA PHE A 241 -5.31 -3.21 6.91
C PHE A 241 -5.51 -3.49 8.42
N PRO A 242 -4.74 -2.84 9.31
CA PRO A 242 -5.04 -2.87 10.74
C PRO A 242 -6.38 -2.18 11.02
N GLU A 243 -7.15 -2.68 11.98
CA GLU A 243 -8.45 -2.09 12.35
C GLU A 243 -8.35 -0.61 12.74
N PHE A 244 -7.25 -0.21 13.38
CA PHE A 244 -7.01 1.17 13.82
C PHE A 244 -6.42 2.08 12.73
N ARG A 245 -6.14 1.53 11.53
CA ARG A 245 -5.60 2.23 10.34
C ARG A 245 -6.28 1.69 9.07
N PRO A 246 -7.61 1.81 8.95
CA PRO A 246 -8.31 1.33 7.77
C PRO A 246 -7.93 2.12 6.52
N PHE A 247 -8.07 1.52 5.35
CA PHE A 247 -7.88 2.22 4.09
C PHE A 247 -8.84 3.42 3.94
N LYS A 248 -8.29 4.61 3.67
CA LYS A 248 -9.04 5.87 3.45
C LYS A 248 -8.96 6.41 2.04
N GLY A 249 -8.01 5.94 1.23
CA GLY A 249 -7.83 6.44 -0.14
C GLY A 249 -6.47 6.07 -0.70
N GLY A 250 -6.26 6.32 -1.98
CA GLY A 250 -5.08 5.84 -2.71
C GLY A 250 -5.43 5.43 -4.12
N GLY A 251 -4.46 4.85 -4.82
CA GLY A 251 -4.67 4.38 -6.18
C GLY A 251 -3.46 3.64 -6.73
N LEU A 252 -3.73 2.82 -7.75
CA LEU A 252 -2.71 2.16 -8.52
C LEU A 252 -2.03 3.16 -9.46
N ARG A 253 -0.70 3.13 -9.49
CA ARG A 253 0.15 3.87 -10.41
C ARG A 253 1.00 2.91 -11.21
N THR A 254 1.34 3.30 -12.44
CA THR A 254 2.23 2.52 -13.30
C THR A 254 3.22 3.40 -14.05
N GLY A 255 4.35 2.81 -14.45
CA GLY A 255 5.36 3.46 -15.28
C GLY A 255 6.56 2.54 -15.46
N PRO A 256 7.49 2.84 -16.38
CA PRO A 256 8.72 2.07 -16.51
C PRO A 256 9.56 2.15 -15.23
N ALA A 257 10.36 1.12 -14.95
CA ALA A 257 11.14 1.05 -13.70
C ALA A 257 12.08 2.24 -13.44
N ASN A 258 12.57 2.89 -14.51
CA ASN A 258 13.47 4.04 -14.45
C ASN A 258 12.79 5.36 -14.84
N GLY A 259 11.46 5.44 -14.78
CA GLY A 259 10.71 6.65 -15.14
C GLY A 259 9.60 6.99 -14.16
N ASP A 260 8.81 7.99 -14.53
CA ASP A 260 7.74 8.48 -13.68
C ASP A 260 6.56 7.51 -13.61
N LEU A 261 6.00 7.39 -12.42
CA LEU A 261 4.77 6.63 -12.18
C LEU A 261 3.55 7.54 -12.35
N VAL A 262 2.66 7.20 -13.27
CA VAL A 262 1.39 7.91 -13.53
C VAL A 262 0.22 7.11 -12.95
N PRO A 263 -0.95 7.72 -12.67
CA PRO A 263 -2.15 6.98 -12.31
C PRO A 263 -2.46 5.89 -13.35
N TYR A 264 -2.80 4.68 -12.90
CA TYR A 264 -3.15 3.58 -13.80
C TYR A 264 -4.57 3.78 -14.37
N ASP A 265 -4.67 3.81 -15.69
CA ASP A 265 -5.90 4.05 -16.46
C ASP A 265 -6.36 2.84 -17.29
N GLY A 266 -5.66 1.71 -17.17
CA GLY A 266 -6.00 0.46 -17.86
C GLY A 266 -7.11 -0.34 -17.18
N THR A 267 -7.44 -1.48 -17.78
CA THR A 267 -8.38 -2.44 -17.20
C THR A 267 -7.87 -2.94 -15.85
N GLN A 268 -8.69 -2.83 -14.82
CA GLN A 268 -8.40 -3.39 -13.50
C GLN A 268 -9.69 -3.81 -12.81
N LEU A 269 -9.59 -4.82 -11.95
CA LEU A 269 -10.63 -5.12 -10.97
C LEU A 269 -10.21 -4.57 -9.62
N VAL A 270 -11.13 -3.90 -8.93
CA VAL A 270 -10.89 -3.34 -7.61
C VAL A 270 -12.05 -3.70 -6.71
N PHE A 271 -11.76 -4.44 -5.64
CA PHE A 271 -12.74 -4.73 -4.58
C PHE A 271 -12.24 -4.14 -3.26
N LYS A 272 -13.17 -3.71 -2.41
CA LYS A 272 -12.87 -3.11 -1.11
C LYS A 272 -13.73 -3.73 -0.05
N GLY A 273 -13.12 -4.04 1.09
CA GLY A 273 -13.83 -4.45 2.28
C GLY A 273 -14.63 -3.30 2.89
N GLY A 274 -15.69 -3.66 3.61
CA GLY A 274 -16.42 -2.72 4.46
C GLY A 274 -15.46 -1.99 5.41
N ALA A 275 -15.75 -0.71 5.64
CA ALA A 275 -14.94 0.18 6.50
C ALA A 275 -13.44 0.29 6.14
N GLY A 276 -13.02 -0.12 4.93
CA GLY A 276 -11.62 -0.07 4.51
C GLY A 276 -10.73 -1.15 5.14
N ALA A 277 -11.31 -2.26 5.63
CA ALA A 277 -10.55 -3.34 6.25
C ALA A 277 -9.59 -4.07 5.30
N TRP A 278 -9.90 -4.07 4.00
CA TRP A 278 -9.03 -4.64 2.97
C TRP A 278 -9.26 -3.98 1.61
N MET A 279 -8.29 -4.11 0.72
CA MET A 279 -8.38 -3.72 -0.69
C MET A 279 -7.78 -4.81 -1.56
N TYR A 280 -8.44 -5.08 -2.68
CA TYR A 280 -7.96 -5.99 -3.71
C TYR A 280 -7.83 -5.26 -5.03
N TRP A 281 -6.74 -5.52 -5.76
CA TRP A 281 -6.56 -5.11 -7.14
C TRP A 281 -6.18 -6.31 -8.02
N GLU A 282 -6.60 -6.27 -9.28
CA GLU A 282 -6.04 -7.07 -10.38
C GLU A 282 -5.72 -6.24 -11.61
N VAL A 283 -4.61 -6.57 -12.26
CA VAL A 283 -4.21 -6.06 -13.57
C VAL A 283 -4.05 -7.26 -14.52
N PRO A 284 -4.94 -7.43 -15.51
CA PRO A 284 -4.76 -8.41 -16.56
C PRO A 284 -3.66 -7.94 -17.53
N GLY A 285 -2.81 -8.88 -17.97
CA GLY A 285 -1.76 -8.62 -18.95
C GLY A 285 -0.83 -7.45 -18.58
N PRO A 286 -0.18 -7.46 -17.39
CA PRO A 286 0.70 -6.38 -16.98
C PRO A 286 1.85 -6.22 -17.98
N LYS A 287 2.14 -4.97 -18.37
CA LYS A 287 3.18 -4.62 -19.33
C LYS A 287 4.56 -4.95 -18.76
N THR A 288 5.36 -5.68 -19.54
CA THR A 288 6.74 -6.04 -19.21
C THR A 288 7.57 -4.82 -18.82
N GLY A 289 8.26 -4.91 -17.67
CA GLY A 289 9.19 -3.88 -17.20
C GLY A 289 8.53 -2.63 -16.60
N ASN A 290 7.18 -2.55 -16.62
CA ASN A 290 6.47 -1.53 -15.86
C ASN A 290 6.41 -1.91 -14.38
N ILE A 291 6.56 -0.92 -13.50
CA ILE A 291 6.19 -1.01 -12.10
C ILE A 291 4.67 -0.80 -11.98
N TYR A 292 4.06 -1.57 -11.10
CA TYR A 292 2.67 -1.42 -10.64
C TYR A 292 2.72 -1.18 -9.14
N ARG A 293 2.43 0.06 -8.74
CA ARG A 293 2.55 0.55 -7.36
C ARG A 293 1.18 0.95 -6.84
N LEU A 294 0.71 0.32 -5.78
CA LEU A 294 -0.47 0.80 -5.05
C LEU A 294 -0.02 1.69 -3.92
N ASP A 295 -0.38 2.97 -4.02
CA ASP A 295 -0.28 3.92 -2.93
C ASP A 295 -1.57 3.94 -2.11
N TRP A 296 -1.45 4.08 -0.80
CA TRP A 296 -2.63 4.28 0.06
C TRP A 296 -2.42 5.33 1.14
N LYS A 297 -3.53 5.67 1.79
CA LYS A 297 -3.63 6.49 3.00
C LYS A 297 -4.55 5.76 3.98
N TRP A 298 -4.25 5.86 5.26
CA TRP A 298 -5.02 5.26 6.36
C TRP A 298 -5.37 6.25 7.47
#